data_AF-A0A7M3U4W9-F1
#
_entry.id   AF-A0A7M3U4W9-F1
#
_cell.length_a   1.000
_cell.length_b   1.000
_cell.length_c   1.000
_cell.angle_alpha   90.00
_cell.angle_beta   90.00
_cell.angle_gamma   90.00
#
_symmetry.space_group_name_H-M   'P 1'
#
loop_
_entity.id
_entity.type
_entity.pdbx_description
1 polymer ?
#
loop_
_entity_poly.entity_id
_entity_poly.type
_entity_poly.pdbx_seq_one_letter_code
_entity_poly.pdbx_strand_id
1 'polypeptide(L)'
;MRVRLRLADSAPLIWRTLDIDPSTPLDVMHLVLQRLFDWQNVHLHQWRTLDPCSRAHDGVDLAWLPANLLDEMDGLPDTDETIGDALALADGTLHYEYDFGDSWHVAIERLDDESDDIKRSNDARPMPAVDGARRGPLDDVGGIHAWNEAVAIPQRSRMPVDPAQFDPATATASVRRLLDVTTELPALRPLLTRVNSEVGQKWLERAAAAAEHPPIATDAAIEASIAPVRWMLRRIGPEGTALTAAGWLPPALVREAMRELGWEHRDVGKMNREDLTPDISDLRARMRWLGLLRVAKGRIALTAVARRLVGDPGGLWRHVAENLVSRQTSDVSRDLMLLLALHLVTGRTLDERQHAAQLALDLTALGWRDPGRGVPGDQLEGTVSTDSVRYMLYEVLPALHDLGAFAEGRKRWEWSGELTSTGRALGWQMLGRMLPA
;
A
#
# COMPACT_ATOMS: atom_id res chain seq x y z
N MET A 1 -18.26 0.29 -18.31
CA MET A 1 -19.21 -0.84 -18.40
C MET A 1 -20.18 -0.70 -17.25
N ARG A 2 -21.46 -0.99 -17.47
CA ARG A 2 -22.47 -0.99 -16.40
C ARG A 2 -22.74 -2.40 -15.91
N VAL A 3 -22.76 -2.60 -14.59
CA VAL A 3 -23.05 -3.88 -13.95
C VAL A 3 -24.18 -3.77 -12.93
N ARG A 4 -24.93 -4.86 -12.77
CA ARG A 4 -25.94 -5.05 -11.72
C ARG A 4 -25.42 -6.04 -10.70
N LEU A 5 -25.44 -5.63 -9.43
CA LEU A 5 -25.07 -6.47 -8.29
C LEU A 5 -26.36 -6.87 -7.57
N ARG A 6 -26.60 -8.16 -7.35
CA ARG A 6 -27.76 -8.65 -6.58
C ARG A 6 -27.28 -9.59 -5.49
N LEU A 7 -27.67 -9.32 -4.25
CA LEU A 7 -27.48 -10.28 -3.17
C LEU A 7 -28.50 -11.41 -3.33
N ALA A 8 -28.01 -12.62 -3.58
CA ALA A 8 -28.84 -13.79 -3.80
C ALA A 8 -29.79 -14.03 -2.62
N ASP A 9 -31.01 -14.47 -2.92
CA ASP A 9 -32.06 -14.81 -1.94
C ASP A 9 -32.47 -13.71 -0.94
N SER A 10 -32.02 -12.47 -1.14
CA SER A 10 -32.43 -11.35 -0.30
C SER A 10 -33.92 -11.01 -0.46
N ALA A 11 -34.62 -10.97 0.67
CA ALA A 11 -36.05 -10.73 0.73
C ALA A 11 -36.36 -9.60 1.75
N PRO A 12 -36.65 -8.37 1.30
CA PRO A 12 -36.80 -7.96 -0.11
C PRO A 12 -35.45 -7.66 -0.79
N LEU A 13 -35.44 -7.67 -2.13
CA LEU A 13 -34.21 -7.62 -2.94
C LEU A 13 -33.27 -6.47 -2.57
N ILE A 14 -32.03 -6.82 -2.23
CA ILE A 14 -30.90 -5.91 -2.07
C ILE A 14 -30.08 -5.93 -3.37
N TRP A 15 -29.90 -4.76 -3.98
CA TRP A 15 -29.21 -4.66 -5.27
C TRP A 15 -28.50 -3.31 -5.44
N ARG A 16 -27.52 -3.30 -6.35
CA ARG A 16 -26.80 -2.10 -6.80
C ARG A 16 -26.69 -2.09 -8.33
N THR A 17 -26.60 -0.91 -8.92
CA THR A 17 -26.09 -0.72 -10.28
C THR A 17 -24.89 0.20 -10.20
N LEU A 18 -23.81 -0.15 -10.91
CA LEU A 18 -22.54 0.56 -10.87
C LEU A 18 -21.97 0.68 -12.28
N ASP A 19 -21.50 1.89 -12.62
CA ASP A 19 -20.59 2.08 -13.76
C ASP A 19 -19.15 1.86 -13.30
N ILE A 20 -18.45 0.92 -13.95
CA ILE A 20 -17.07 0.54 -13.60
C ILE A 20 -16.19 0.38 -14.83
N ASP A 21 -14.90 0.65 -14.67
CA ASP A 21 -13.89 0.37 -15.68
C ASP A 21 -13.71 -1.15 -15.82
N PRO A 22 -13.90 -1.75 -17.01
CA PRO A 22 -13.71 -3.19 -17.19
C PRO A 22 -12.29 -3.66 -16.83
N SER A 23 -11.28 -2.79 -16.86
CA SER A 23 -9.92 -3.15 -16.43
C SER A 23 -9.74 -3.12 -14.91
N THR A 24 -10.80 -2.91 -14.12
CA THR A 24 -10.72 -2.93 -12.66
C THR A 24 -10.38 -4.34 -12.19
N PRO A 25 -9.29 -4.54 -11.43
CA PRO A 25 -8.93 -5.87 -10.92
C PRO A 25 -9.95 -6.41 -9.91
N LEU A 26 -10.08 -7.74 -9.82
CA LEU A 26 -11.09 -8.37 -8.97
C LEU A 26 -10.90 -8.07 -7.47
N ASP A 27 -9.69 -8.04 -6.94
CA ASP A 27 -9.45 -7.63 -5.54
C ASP A 27 -9.85 -6.16 -5.24
N VAL A 28 -9.77 -5.25 -6.22
CA VAL A 28 -10.29 -3.87 -6.11
C VAL A 28 -11.81 -3.90 -6.18
N MET A 29 -12.40 -4.72 -7.06
CA MET A 29 -13.84 -4.93 -7.11
C MET A 29 -14.38 -5.53 -5.80
N HIS A 30 -13.62 -6.39 -5.13
CA HIS A 30 -13.93 -6.87 -3.78
C HIS A 30 -14.04 -5.67 -2.82
N LEU A 31 -13.06 -4.77 -2.78
CA LEU A 31 -13.12 -3.55 -1.94
C LEU A 31 -14.28 -2.61 -2.29
N VAL A 32 -14.75 -2.63 -3.55
CA VAL A 32 -15.97 -1.94 -4.00
C VAL A 32 -17.21 -2.61 -3.39
N LEU A 33 -17.32 -3.94 -3.47
CA LEU A 33 -18.43 -4.70 -2.89
C LEU A 33 -18.52 -4.49 -1.38
N GLN A 34 -17.40 -4.54 -0.67
CA GLN A 34 -17.34 -4.27 0.78
C GLN A 34 -17.98 -2.91 1.12
N ARG A 35 -17.73 -1.88 0.32
CA ARG A 35 -18.33 -0.53 0.52
C ARG A 35 -19.81 -0.47 0.13
N LEU A 36 -20.20 -1.14 -0.94
CA LEU A 36 -21.57 -1.10 -1.45
C LEU A 36 -22.56 -1.86 -0.56
N PHE A 37 -22.09 -2.91 0.11
CA PHE A 37 -22.87 -3.71 1.04
C PHE A 37 -22.63 -3.35 2.51
N ASP A 38 -21.71 -2.41 2.80
CA ASP A 38 -21.36 -1.96 4.16
C ASP A 38 -20.79 -3.10 5.03
N TRP A 39 -19.96 -3.94 4.41
CA TRP A 39 -19.23 -5.02 5.06
C TRP A 39 -17.86 -4.57 5.56
N GLN A 40 -17.33 -5.31 6.53
CA GLN A 40 -16.14 -4.93 7.28
C GLN A 40 -14.82 -5.41 6.68
N ASN A 41 -14.82 -6.20 5.61
CA ASN A 41 -13.62 -6.82 5.05
C ASN A 41 -12.81 -7.61 6.10
N VAL A 42 -13.49 -8.50 6.80
CA VAL A 42 -12.88 -9.32 7.87
C VAL A 42 -12.94 -10.82 7.59
N HIS A 43 -13.62 -11.21 6.51
CA HIS A 43 -13.80 -12.59 6.09
C HIS A 43 -13.19 -12.87 4.72
N LEU A 44 -13.04 -14.15 4.40
CA LEU A 44 -12.56 -14.62 3.10
C LEU A 44 -13.59 -14.33 1.99
N HIS A 45 -13.09 -14.24 0.76
CA HIS A 45 -13.93 -14.15 -0.44
C HIS A 45 -13.38 -15.00 -1.59
N GLN A 46 -14.26 -15.28 -2.56
CA GLN A 46 -13.88 -15.89 -3.83
C GLN A 46 -14.76 -15.38 -4.97
N TRP A 47 -14.26 -15.56 -6.19
CA TRP A 47 -14.98 -15.30 -7.43
C TRP A 47 -15.14 -16.60 -8.20
N ARG A 48 -16.29 -16.81 -8.85
CA ARG A 48 -16.56 -18.00 -9.67
C ARG A 48 -17.28 -17.63 -10.96
N THR A 49 -16.96 -18.33 -12.04
CA THR A 49 -17.69 -18.22 -13.30
C THR A 49 -19.04 -18.92 -13.28
N LEU A 50 -19.19 -19.99 -12.48
CA LEU A 50 -20.46 -20.70 -12.37
C LEU A 50 -21.17 -20.34 -11.07
N ASP A 51 -22.50 -20.38 -11.12
CA ASP A 51 -23.33 -20.25 -9.94
C ASP A 51 -23.09 -21.45 -9.00
N PRO A 52 -22.54 -21.24 -7.78
CA PRO A 52 -22.30 -22.33 -6.83
C PRO A 52 -23.59 -22.99 -6.33
N CYS A 53 -24.74 -22.32 -6.47
CA CYS A 53 -26.06 -22.84 -6.10
C CYS A 53 -26.74 -23.62 -7.24
N SER A 54 -26.23 -23.55 -8.47
CA SER A 54 -26.78 -24.28 -9.61
C SER A 54 -26.33 -25.74 -9.61
N ARG A 55 -27.25 -26.66 -9.93
CA ARG A 55 -26.94 -28.10 -10.10
C ARG A 55 -26.53 -28.46 -11.52
N ALA A 56 -26.68 -27.55 -12.47
CA ALA A 56 -26.31 -27.74 -13.86
C ALA A 56 -25.03 -26.95 -14.12
N HIS A 57 -23.92 -27.66 -14.29
CA HIS A 57 -22.64 -27.08 -14.68
C HIS A 57 -22.29 -27.58 -16.08
N ASP A 58 -22.70 -26.83 -17.10
CA ASP A 58 -22.18 -26.99 -18.45
C ASP A 58 -21.04 -25.96 -18.61
N GLY A 59 -19.80 -26.34 -18.32
CA GLY A 59 -18.64 -25.43 -18.43
C GLY A 59 -17.47 -25.79 -17.52
N VAL A 60 -16.37 -25.04 -17.66
CA VAL A 60 -15.24 -25.07 -16.72
C VAL A 60 -15.50 -24.01 -15.66
N ASP A 61 -15.58 -24.40 -14.38
CA ASP A 61 -15.68 -23.43 -13.29
C ASP A 61 -14.29 -22.86 -12.97
N LEU A 62 -14.06 -21.61 -13.37
CA LEU A 62 -12.88 -20.88 -12.97
C LEU A 62 -13.15 -20.18 -11.64
N ALA A 63 -12.20 -20.29 -10.71
CA ALA A 63 -12.23 -19.61 -9.44
C ALA A 63 -11.06 -18.64 -9.31
N TRP A 64 -11.33 -17.43 -8.82
CA TRP A 64 -10.29 -16.48 -8.43
C TRP A 64 -10.33 -16.23 -6.92
N LEU A 65 -9.15 -16.25 -6.29
CA LEU A 65 -8.97 -16.26 -4.86
C LEU A 65 -7.92 -15.23 -4.44
N PRO A 66 -8.04 -14.67 -3.23
CA PRO A 66 -6.94 -14.00 -2.55
C PRO A 66 -5.68 -14.87 -2.49
N ALA A 67 -4.50 -14.24 -2.60
CA ALA A 67 -3.23 -14.95 -2.64
C ALA A 67 -2.99 -15.88 -1.43
N ASN A 68 -3.51 -15.52 -0.25
CA ASN A 68 -3.38 -16.32 0.97
C ASN A 68 -4.22 -17.61 0.97
N LEU A 69 -5.16 -17.78 0.02
CA LEU A 69 -5.94 -19.01 -0.13
C LEU A 69 -5.39 -19.95 -1.19
N LEU A 70 -4.48 -19.49 -2.05
CA LEU A 70 -3.95 -20.29 -3.17
C LEU A 70 -3.09 -21.49 -2.70
N ASP A 71 -2.59 -21.46 -1.46
CA ASP A 71 -1.87 -22.60 -0.87
C ASP A 71 -2.82 -23.69 -0.36
N GLU A 72 -4.10 -23.38 -0.15
CA GLU A 72 -5.10 -24.27 0.44
C GLU A 72 -6.21 -24.69 -0.53
N MET A 73 -6.46 -23.88 -1.56
CA MET A 73 -7.57 -24.04 -2.50
C MET A 73 -7.11 -23.86 -3.95
N ASP A 74 -7.67 -24.66 -4.85
CA ASP A 74 -7.43 -24.52 -6.29
C ASP A 74 -8.11 -23.24 -6.83
N GLY A 75 -7.32 -22.40 -7.50
CA GLY A 75 -7.81 -21.17 -8.11
C GLY A 75 -6.70 -20.35 -8.73
N LEU A 76 -7.09 -19.19 -9.26
CA LEU A 76 -6.19 -18.18 -9.82
C LEU A 76 -6.15 -16.97 -8.87
N PRO A 77 -5.05 -16.20 -8.83
CA PRO A 77 -5.01 -14.97 -8.03
C PRO A 77 -6.04 -13.94 -8.54
N ASP A 78 -6.88 -13.43 -7.64
CA ASP A 78 -7.82 -12.34 -7.96
C ASP A 78 -7.12 -11.00 -8.25
N THR A 79 -5.82 -10.91 -8.01
CA THR A 79 -5.02 -9.74 -8.36
C THR A 79 -4.71 -9.62 -9.85
N ASP A 80 -4.73 -10.75 -10.57
CA ASP A 80 -4.25 -10.87 -11.95
C ASP A 80 -5.39 -10.90 -12.97
N GLU A 81 -6.64 -10.85 -12.50
CA GLU A 81 -7.84 -10.87 -13.33
C GLU A 81 -8.62 -9.55 -13.23
N THR A 82 -9.27 -9.16 -14.33
CA THR A 82 -10.12 -7.96 -14.38
C THR A 82 -11.61 -8.32 -14.37
N ILE A 83 -12.45 -7.41 -13.88
CA ILE A 83 -13.91 -7.61 -13.86
C ILE A 83 -14.48 -7.81 -15.27
N GLY A 84 -13.92 -7.14 -16.29
CA GLY A 84 -14.37 -7.27 -17.68
C GLY A 84 -14.05 -8.64 -18.27
N ASP A 85 -12.83 -9.13 -18.07
CA ASP A 85 -12.39 -10.43 -18.57
C ASP A 85 -13.08 -11.58 -17.83
N ALA A 86 -13.21 -11.49 -16.50
CA ALA A 86 -13.94 -12.46 -15.69
C ALA A 86 -15.42 -12.57 -16.11
N LEU A 87 -16.10 -11.44 -16.36
CA LEU A 87 -17.48 -11.45 -16.87
C LEU A 87 -17.60 -12.05 -18.28
N ALA A 88 -16.60 -11.85 -19.14
CA ALA A 88 -16.58 -12.45 -20.47
C ALA A 88 -16.41 -13.98 -20.40
N LEU A 89 -15.59 -14.47 -19.45
CA LEU A 89 -15.42 -15.90 -19.18
C LEU A 89 -16.67 -16.52 -18.55
N ALA A 90 -17.44 -15.75 -17.78
CA ALA A 90 -18.66 -16.17 -17.08
C ALA A 90 -19.96 -15.98 -17.89
N ASP A 91 -19.88 -15.82 -19.22
CA ASP A 91 -21.02 -15.59 -20.12
C ASP A 91 -21.98 -14.47 -19.63
N GLY A 92 -21.40 -13.41 -19.08
CA GLY A 92 -22.11 -12.20 -18.65
C GLY A 92 -22.56 -12.15 -17.18
N THR A 93 -22.45 -13.25 -16.42
CA THR A 93 -22.76 -13.25 -14.97
C THR A 93 -21.64 -13.87 -14.14
N LEU A 94 -20.95 -13.03 -13.37
CA LEU A 94 -19.90 -13.45 -12.43
C LEU A 94 -20.49 -13.62 -11.02
N HIS A 95 -20.01 -14.62 -10.29
CA HIS A 95 -20.45 -14.91 -8.93
C HIS A 95 -19.36 -14.55 -7.92
N TYR A 96 -19.75 -13.81 -6.88
CA TYR A 96 -18.88 -13.44 -5.77
C TYR A 96 -19.44 -14.01 -4.47
N GLU A 97 -18.61 -14.63 -3.67
CA GLU A 97 -18.95 -15.10 -2.32
C GLU A 97 -18.05 -14.40 -1.30
N TYR A 98 -18.65 -13.92 -0.21
CA TYR A 98 -17.96 -13.35 0.93
C TYR A 98 -18.46 -14.00 2.21
N ASP A 99 -17.53 -14.24 3.14
CA ASP A 99 -17.76 -14.98 4.37
C ASP A 99 -18.20 -16.42 4.08
N PHE A 100 -17.29 -17.39 4.12
CA PHE A 100 -17.64 -18.80 3.86
C PHE A 100 -18.48 -19.42 4.99
N GLY A 101 -18.66 -18.73 6.12
CA GLY A 101 -19.58 -19.12 7.18
C GLY A 101 -21.01 -18.71 6.86
N ASP A 102 -21.25 -17.41 6.67
CA ASP A 102 -22.58 -16.85 6.37
C ASP A 102 -22.98 -16.97 4.89
N SER A 103 -21.99 -17.15 4.01
CA SER A 103 -22.07 -17.42 2.57
C SER A 103 -22.85 -16.35 1.79
N TRP A 104 -22.38 -15.10 1.88
CA TRP A 104 -22.99 -13.97 1.17
C TRP A 104 -22.66 -14.04 -0.32
N HIS A 105 -23.65 -14.43 -1.12
CA HIS A 105 -23.52 -14.54 -2.56
C HIS A 105 -24.03 -13.30 -3.30
N VAL A 106 -23.18 -12.70 -4.11
CA VAL A 106 -23.51 -11.57 -4.99
C VAL A 106 -23.38 -12.01 -6.45
N ALA A 107 -24.49 -11.99 -7.17
CA ALA A 107 -24.49 -12.16 -8.62
C ALA A 107 -24.21 -10.81 -9.30
N ILE A 108 -23.25 -10.80 -10.22
CA ILE A 108 -22.76 -9.62 -10.92
C ILE A 108 -23.04 -9.80 -12.40
N GLU A 109 -24.07 -9.12 -12.89
CA GLU A 109 -24.53 -9.23 -14.26
C GLU A 109 -24.08 -8.00 -15.06
N ARG A 110 -23.46 -8.21 -16.22
CA ARG A 110 -23.21 -7.13 -17.17
C ARG A 110 -24.54 -6.65 -17.77
N LEU A 111 -24.80 -5.35 -17.73
CA LEU A 111 -25.94 -4.77 -18.43
C LEU A 111 -25.49 -4.33 -19.83
N ASP A 112 -26.19 -4.79 -20.87
CA ASP A 112 -26.00 -4.29 -22.22
C ASP A 112 -26.64 -2.89 -22.33
N ASP A 113 -25.82 -1.89 -22.68
CA ASP A 113 -26.30 -0.52 -22.85
C ASP A 113 -27.16 -0.41 -24.13
N GLU A 114 -28.48 -0.34 -24.00
CA GLU A 114 -29.36 0.10 -25.10
C GLU A 114 -29.37 1.63 -25.30
N SER A 115 -28.63 2.42 -24.51
CA SER A 115 -28.59 3.88 -24.66
C SER A 115 -27.36 4.35 -25.44
N ASP A 116 -27.59 4.83 -26.66
CA ASP A 116 -26.65 5.55 -27.53
C ASP A 116 -26.04 6.83 -26.90
N ASP A 117 -26.46 7.21 -25.69
CA ASP A 117 -25.99 8.40 -24.97
C ASP A 117 -24.63 8.23 -24.27
N ILE A 118 -24.10 7.01 -24.11
CA ILE A 118 -22.73 6.74 -23.60
C ILE A 118 -21.73 6.64 -24.76
N LYS A 119 -22.04 7.27 -25.91
CA LYS A 119 -21.04 7.63 -26.92
C LYS A 119 -20.82 9.13 -26.89
N ARG A 120 -20.18 9.67 -25.84
CA ARG A 120 -19.36 10.91 -25.90
C ARG A 120 -18.84 11.32 -24.51
N SER A 121 -17.65 10.84 -24.22
CA SER A 121 -16.55 11.71 -23.77
C SER A 121 -15.29 10.87 -23.91
N ASN A 122 -14.55 11.08 -24.99
CA ASN A 122 -13.36 10.30 -25.34
C ASN A 122 -12.13 10.64 -24.48
N ASP A 123 -12.30 11.33 -23.35
CA ASP A 123 -11.22 11.82 -22.49
C ASP A 123 -11.57 11.83 -20.98
N ALA A 124 -12.73 11.31 -20.55
CA ALA A 124 -13.09 11.24 -19.13
C ALA A 124 -13.33 9.80 -18.70
N ARG A 125 -12.59 9.37 -17.68
CA ARG A 125 -12.81 8.12 -16.95
C ARG A 125 -14.30 8.00 -16.59
N PRO A 126 -14.97 6.86 -16.80
CA PRO A 126 -16.35 6.68 -16.36
C PRO A 126 -16.43 7.00 -14.87
N MET A 127 -17.20 8.03 -14.49
CA MET A 127 -17.40 8.31 -13.07
C MET A 127 -18.30 7.21 -12.51
N PRO A 128 -17.94 6.55 -11.38
CA PRO A 128 -18.75 5.48 -10.84
C PRO A 128 -20.06 6.06 -10.31
N ALA A 129 -21.14 5.92 -11.07
CA ALA A 129 -22.47 6.22 -10.61
C ALA A 129 -23.02 4.96 -9.94
N VAL A 130 -23.38 5.07 -8.66
CA VAL A 130 -24.02 3.98 -7.92
C VAL A 130 -25.50 4.30 -7.76
N ASP A 131 -26.35 3.34 -8.07
CA ASP A 131 -27.76 3.29 -7.67
C ASP A 131 -28.02 1.99 -6.93
N GLY A 132 -29.13 1.89 -6.21
CA GLY A 132 -29.48 0.68 -5.48
C GLY A 132 -30.62 0.86 -4.50
N ALA A 133 -31.00 -0.25 -3.87
CA ALA A 133 -31.99 -0.26 -2.81
C ALA A 133 -31.53 -1.11 -1.64
N ARG A 134 -31.90 -0.69 -0.43
CA ARG A 134 -31.68 -1.36 0.87
C ARG A 134 -30.21 -1.47 1.27
N ARG A 135 -29.94 -1.51 2.58
CA ARG A 135 -28.58 -1.78 3.06
C ARG A 135 -28.19 -3.22 2.79
N GLY A 136 -26.89 -3.49 2.76
CA GLY A 136 -26.39 -4.87 2.81
C GLY A 136 -26.55 -5.47 4.21
N PRO A 137 -26.53 -6.80 4.32
CA PRO A 137 -26.53 -7.49 5.61
C PRO A 137 -25.31 -7.08 6.45
N LEU A 138 -25.46 -7.07 7.77
CA LEU A 138 -24.30 -6.93 8.66
C LEU A 138 -23.45 -8.21 8.57
N ASP A 139 -22.14 -8.09 8.77
CA ASP A 139 -21.28 -9.26 9.01
C ASP A 139 -21.79 -10.06 10.23
N ASP A 140 -21.56 -11.37 10.22
CA ASP A 140 -21.80 -12.30 11.34
C ASP A 140 -23.25 -12.35 11.87
N VAL A 141 -24.25 -12.24 10.98
CA VAL A 141 -25.67 -12.35 11.36
C VAL A 141 -26.24 -13.75 11.17
N GLY A 142 -25.48 -14.71 10.62
CA GLY A 142 -25.94 -16.07 10.36
C GLY A 142 -26.52 -16.26 8.96
N GLY A 143 -26.05 -15.48 7.99
CA GLY A 143 -26.38 -15.64 6.57
C GLY A 143 -27.76 -15.14 6.17
N ILE A 144 -28.12 -15.43 4.91
CA ILE A 144 -29.29 -14.82 4.25
C ILE A 144 -30.63 -15.13 4.92
N HIS A 145 -30.78 -16.32 5.49
CA HIS A 145 -32.01 -16.72 6.18
C HIS A 145 -32.25 -15.92 7.46
N ALA A 146 -31.21 -15.77 8.30
CA ALA A 146 -31.29 -14.99 9.53
C ALA A 146 -31.52 -13.51 9.23
N TRP A 147 -30.86 -12.97 8.20
CA TRP A 147 -31.10 -11.61 7.71
C TRP A 147 -32.57 -11.40 7.28
N ASN A 148 -33.10 -12.27 6.42
CA ASN A 148 -34.47 -12.15 5.93
C ASN A 148 -35.51 -12.26 7.06
N GLU A 149 -35.30 -13.18 8.02
CA GLU A 149 -36.16 -13.29 9.20
C GLU A 149 -36.13 -12.00 10.03
N ALA A 150 -34.93 -11.45 10.24
CA ALA A 150 -34.75 -10.22 11.02
C ALA A 150 -35.39 -8.99 10.35
N VAL A 151 -35.33 -8.89 9.01
CA VAL A 151 -36.02 -7.85 8.24
C VAL A 151 -37.53 -8.03 8.29
N ALA A 152 -38.03 -9.26 8.21
CA ALA A 152 -39.46 -9.56 8.27
C ALA A 152 -40.05 -9.38 9.68
N ILE A 153 -39.25 -9.58 10.74
CA ILE A 153 -39.68 -9.50 12.13
C ILE A 153 -38.74 -8.61 12.97
N PRO A 154 -38.68 -7.29 12.72
CA PRO A 154 -37.72 -6.40 13.39
C PRO A 154 -37.85 -6.36 14.91
N GLN A 155 -39.04 -6.64 15.45
CA GLN A 155 -39.29 -6.65 16.90
C GLN A 155 -38.61 -7.83 17.63
N ARG A 156 -38.27 -8.90 16.91
CA ARG A 156 -37.52 -10.05 17.44
C ARG A 156 -36.03 -9.93 17.20
N SER A 157 -35.63 -9.05 16.29
CA SER A 157 -34.24 -8.77 15.97
C SER A 157 -33.73 -7.60 16.80
N ARG A 158 -32.52 -7.73 17.36
CA ARG A 158 -31.78 -6.60 17.95
C ARG A 158 -30.94 -5.85 16.91
N MET A 159 -31.28 -5.97 15.62
CA MET A 159 -30.54 -5.31 14.56
C MET A 159 -30.49 -3.79 14.81
N PRO A 160 -29.29 -3.21 14.96
CA PRO A 160 -29.12 -1.80 15.31
C PRO A 160 -29.36 -0.85 14.13
N VAL A 161 -29.82 -1.34 12.97
CA VAL A 161 -29.82 -0.62 11.69
C VAL A 161 -31.13 -0.77 10.93
N ASP A 162 -31.51 0.27 10.18
CA ASP A 162 -32.70 0.27 9.31
C ASP A 162 -32.39 -0.48 7.99
N PRO A 163 -33.04 -1.62 7.71
CA PRO A 163 -32.78 -2.40 6.50
C PRO A 163 -33.16 -1.68 5.20
N ALA A 164 -33.98 -0.63 5.25
CA ALA A 164 -34.33 0.17 4.07
C ALA A 164 -33.26 1.20 3.70
N GLN A 165 -32.35 1.55 4.61
CA GLN A 165 -31.40 2.64 4.44
C GLN A 165 -30.36 2.32 3.34
N PHE A 166 -30.35 3.09 2.27
CA PHE A 166 -29.25 3.11 1.31
C PHE A 166 -29.16 4.52 0.72
N ASP A 167 -27.95 5.09 0.72
CA ASP A 167 -27.69 6.40 0.12
C ASP A 167 -26.77 6.24 -1.10
N PRO A 168 -27.34 6.27 -2.32
CA PRO A 168 -26.58 6.20 -3.56
C PRO A 168 -25.48 7.26 -3.68
N ALA A 169 -25.68 8.46 -3.13
CA ALA A 169 -24.70 9.55 -3.23
C ALA A 169 -23.48 9.29 -2.36
N THR A 170 -23.71 8.86 -1.11
CA THR A 170 -22.61 8.44 -0.21
C THR A 170 -21.86 7.23 -0.75
N ALA A 171 -22.58 6.23 -1.27
CA ALA A 171 -21.97 5.05 -1.89
C ALA A 171 -21.11 5.42 -3.11
N THR A 172 -21.62 6.29 -3.99
CA THR A 172 -20.90 6.83 -5.15
C THR A 172 -19.60 7.53 -4.72
N ALA A 173 -19.66 8.42 -3.73
CA ALA A 173 -18.49 9.15 -3.25
C ALA A 173 -17.43 8.21 -2.63
N SER A 174 -17.86 7.19 -1.90
CA SER A 174 -16.98 6.20 -1.28
C SER A 174 -16.28 5.32 -2.33
N VAL A 175 -17.03 4.78 -3.29
CA VAL A 175 -16.48 3.97 -4.39
C VAL A 175 -15.54 4.79 -5.27
N ARG A 176 -15.91 6.03 -5.60
CA ARG A 176 -15.04 6.93 -6.36
C ARG A 176 -13.71 7.16 -5.66
N ARG A 177 -13.72 7.48 -4.36
CA ARG A 177 -12.49 7.68 -3.58
C ARG A 177 -11.60 6.44 -3.62
N LEU A 178 -12.18 5.26 -3.43
CA LEU A 178 -11.44 4.00 -3.51
C LEU A 178 -10.79 3.84 -4.88
N LEU A 179 -11.57 3.94 -5.97
CA LEU A 179 -11.08 3.75 -7.34
C LEU A 179 -10.03 4.80 -7.74
N ASP A 180 -10.21 6.05 -7.33
CA ASP A 180 -9.25 7.12 -7.57
C ASP A 180 -7.94 6.82 -6.82
N VAL A 181 -7.98 6.46 -5.54
CA VAL A 181 -6.77 6.15 -4.76
C VAL A 181 -6.08 4.87 -5.22
N THR A 182 -6.79 3.78 -5.53
CA THR A 182 -6.14 2.53 -5.98
C THR A 182 -5.53 2.67 -7.38
N THR A 183 -6.02 3.62 -8.17
CA THR A 183 -5.43 3.98 -9.46
C THR A 183 -4.24 4.90 -9.26
N GLU A 184 -4.41 5.94 -8.46
CA GLU A 184 -3.37 6.93 -8.17
C GLU A 184 -2.22 6.36 -7.34
N LEU A 185 -2.47 5.43 -6.43
CA LEU A 185 -1.45 4.90 -5.52
C LEU A 185 -1.57 3.37 -5.49
N PRO A 186 -1.21 2.68 -6.59
CA PRO A 186 -1.39 1.24 -6.72
C PRO A 186 -0.58 0.45 -5.67
N ALA A 187 0.50 1.03 -5.15
CA ALA A 187 1.28 0.44 -4.07
C ALA A 187 0.49 0.26 -2.75
N LEU A 188 -0.64 0.95 -2.57
CA LEU A 188 -1.51 0.78 -1.40
C LEU A 188 -2.51 -0.38 -1.55
N ARG A 189 -2.78 -0.85 -2.77
CA ARG A 189 -3.77 -1.91 -3.03
C ARG A 189 -3.51 -3.17 -2.19
N PRO A 190 -2.29 -3.73 -2.11
CA PRO A 190 -2.03 -4.91 -1.29
C PRO A 190 -2.25 -4.70 0.22
N LEU A 191 -2.18 -3.46 0.70
CA LEU A 191 -2.44 -3.14 2.10
C LEU A 191 -3.95 -3.00 2.36
N LEU A 192 -4.68 -2.35 1.44
CA LEU A 192 -6.11 -2.09 1.58
C LEU A 192 -6.95 -3.37 1.58
N THR A 193 -6.54 -4.40 0.82
CA THR A 193 -7.22 -5.70 0.77
C THR A 193 -7.06 -6.51 2.05
N ARG A 194 -6.03 -6.21 2.86
CA ARG A 194 -5.68 -6.95 4.09
C ARG A 194 -6.18 -6.31 5.38
N VAL A 195 -6.79 -5.13 5.31
CA VAL A 195 -7.33 -4.43 6.48
C VAL A 195 -8.84 -4.33 6.42
N ASN A 196 -9.45 -4.24 7.58
CA ASN A 196 -10.88 -4.01 7.68
C ASN A 196 -11.29 -2.65 7.07
N SER A 197 -12.57 -2.51 6.76
CA SER A 197 -13.14 -1.34 6.10
C SER A 197 -12.90 -0.03 6.89
N GLU A 198 -12.88 -0.06 8.23
CA GLU A 198 -12.66 1.13 9.05
C GLU A 198 -11.22 1.67 8.92
N VAL A 199 -10.22 0.79 9.06
CA VAL A 199 -8.81 1.15 8.91
C VAL A 199 -8.52 1.55 7.47
N GLY A 200 -9.01 0.77 6.50
CA GLY A 200 -8.88 1.06 5.08
C GLY A 200 -9.47 2.42 4.72
N GLN A 201 -10.62 2.79 5.27
CA GLN A 201 -11.24 4.09 5.05
C GLN A 201 -10.37 5.25 5.55
N LYS A 202 -9.79 5.14 6.76
CA LYS A 202 -8.86 6.16 7.30
C LYS A 202 -7.63 6.33 6.42
N TRP A 203 -7.12 5.25 5.84
CA TRP A 203 -5.98 5.30 4.92
C TRP A 203 -6.36 5.91 3.56
N LEU A 204 -7.52 5.56 3.01
CA LEU A 204 -8.04 6.16 1.78
C LEU A 204 -8.29 7.66 1.93
N GLU A 205 -8.82 8.11 3.06
CA GLU A 205 -9.02 9.54 3.33
C GLU A 205 -7.71 10.30 3.33
N ARG A 206 -6.70 9.75 3.99
CA ARG A 206 -5.33 10.27 4.03
C ARG A 206 -4.69 10.32 2.64
N ALA A 207 -4.81 9.23 1.88
CA ALA A 207 -4.26 9.12 0.54
C ALA A 207 -4.98 10.05 -0.45
N ALA A 208 -6.30 10.13 -0.40
CA ALA A 208 -7.11 11.01 -1.25
C ALA A 208 -6.81 12.48 -0.99
N ALA A 209 -6.69 12.89 0.28
CA ALA A 209 -6.33 14.27 0.63
C ALA A 209 -4.96 14.67 0.04
N ALA A 210 -4.02 13.72 -0.01
CA ALA A 210 -2.73 13.94 -0.63
C ALA A 210 -2.74 13.88 -2.16
N ALA A 211 -3.62 13.07 -2.77
CA ALA A 211 -3.80 13.05 -4.22
C ALA A 211 -4.47 14.34 -4.72
N GLU A 212 -5.38 14.93 -3.94
CA GLU A 212 -6.00 16.22 -4.22
C GLU A 212 -4.98 17.37 -4.13
N HIS A 213 -4.01 17.24 -3.21
CA HIS A 213 -2.93 18.22 -3.02
C HIS A 213 -1.56 17.54 -3.06
N PRO A 214 -1.10 17.09 -4.25
CA PRO A 214 0.16 16.36 -4.37
C PRO A 214 1.32 17.15 -3.78
N PRO A 215 2.22 16.49 -3.04
CA PRO A 215 3.36 17.19 -2.47
C PRO A 215 4.27 17.71 -3.57
N ILE A 216 4.72 18.95 -3.42
CA ILE A 216 5.62 19.62 -4.36
C ILE A 216 6.98 19.77 -3.68
N ALA A 217 8.05 19.41 -4.40
CA ALA A 217 9.43 19.68 -4.02
C ALA A 217 10.16 20.28 -5.24
N THR A 218 10.99 21.30 -5.00
CA THR A 218 11.77 21.91 -6.08
C THR A 218 12.92 20.98 -6.48
N ASP A 219 13.39 21.08 -7.72
CA ASP A 219 14.56 20.34 -8.19
C ASP A 219 15.79 20.56 -7.28
N ALA A 220 15.97 21.79 -6.80
CA ALA A 220 17.04 22.12 -5.85
C ALA A 220 16.88 21.38 -4.51
N ALA A 221 15.65 21.26 -4.00
CA ALA A 221 15.37 20.54 -2.75
C ALA A 221 15.54 19.02 -2.92
N ILE A 222 15.12 18.48 -4.07
CA ILE A 222 15.36 17.08 -4.45
C ILE A 222 16.86 16.82 -4.56
N GLU A 223 17.59 17.66 -5.28
CA GLU A 223 19.04 17.54 -5.46
C GLU A 223 19.81 17.61 -4.14
N ALA A 224 19.40 18.50 -3.23
CA ALA A 224 19.95 18.61 -1.89
C ALA A 224 19.69 17.34 -1.05
N SER A 225 18.50 16.74 -1.16
CA SER A 225 18.15 15.54 -0.40
C SER A 225 19.00 14.31 -0.74
N ILE A 226 19.53 14.24 -1.95
CA ILE A 226 20.43 13.16 -2.38
C ILE A 226 21.89 13.61 -2.45
N ALA A 227 22.24 14.75 -1.87
CA ALA A 227 23.62 15.24 -1.83
C ALA A 227 24.62 14.21 -1.29
N PRO A 228 24.33 13.44 -0.21
CA PRO A 228 25.25 12.40 0.26
C PRO A 228 25.51 11.29 -0.76
N VAL A 229 24.45 10.82 -1.43
CA VAL A 229 24.53 9.79 -2.47
C VAL A 229 25.36 10.31 -3.65
N ARG A 230 25.05 11.53 -4.12
CA ARG A 230 25.76 12.17 -5.25
C ARG A 230 27.22 12.42 -4.92
N TRP A 231 27.53 12.87 -3.71
CA TRP A 231 28.90 13.07 -3.25
C TRP A 231 29.70 11.77 -3.34
N MET A 232 29.17 10.69 -2.78
CA MET A 232 29.85 9.38 -2.79
C MET A 232 30.04 8.84 -4.21
N LEU A 233 29.03 8.95 -5.08
CA LEU A 233 29.14 8.52 -6.49
C LEU A 233 30.22 9.31 -7.25
N ARG A 234 30.21 10.64 -7.13
CA ARG A 234 31.22 11.50 -7.77
C ARG A 234 32.61 11.19 -7.23
N ARG A 235 32.74 10.97 -5.93
CA ARG A 235 34.04 10.79 -5.30
C ARG A 235 34.68 9.42 -5.53
N ILE A 236 33.87 8.37 -5.64
CA ILE A 236 34.33 7.04 -6.06
C ILE A 236 34.70 7.05 -7.55
N GLY A 237 33.91 7.73 -8.38
CA GLY A 237 34.19 7.91 -9.81
C GLY A 237 34.17 6.61 -10.63
N PRO A 238 34.37 6.71 -11.95
CA PRO A 238 34.26 5.57 -12.87
C PRO A 238 35.34 4.49 -12.62
N GLU A 239 36.53 4.88 -12.20
CA GLU A 239 37.66 3.98 -11.92
C GLU A 239 37.50 3.20 -10.59
N GLY A 240 36.58 3.66 -9.73
CA GLY A 240 36.41 3.15 -8.39
C GLY A 240 37.56 3.51 -7.45
N THR A 241 37.39 3.13 -6.18
CA THR A 241 38.33 3.45 -5.09
C THR A 241 38.83 2.16 -4.45
N ALA A 242 40.13 2.10 -4.15
CA ALA A 242 40.69 1.01 -3.37
C ALA A 242 40.20 1.09 -1.92
N LEU A 243 39.77 -0.05 -1.37
CA LEU A 243 39.46 -0.18 0.04
C LEU A 243 40.74 -0.46 0.82
N THR A 244 40.70 -0.19 2.13
CA THR A 244 41.72 -0.64 3.07
C THR A 244 41.79 -2.17 3.10
N ALA A 245 42.86 -2.73 3.69
CA ALA A 245 42.99 -4.19 3.85
C ALA A 245 41.82 -4.82 4.64
N ALA A 246 41.19 -4.05 5.53
CA ALA A 246 40.01 -4.47 6.30
C ALA A 246 38.68 -4.25 5.54
N GLY A 247 38.69 -3.78 4.29
CA GLY A 247 37.49 -3.60 3.47
C GLY A 247 36.74 -2.29 3.70
N TRP A 248 37.33 -1.35 4.43
CA TRP A 248 36.77 -0.01 4.70
C TRP A 248 37.23 1.04 3.69
N LEU A 249 36.47 2.11 3.55
CA LEU A 249 36.86 3.31 2.82
C LEU A 249 38.15 3.91 3.41
N PRO A 250 39.02 4.51 2.58
CA PRO A 250 40.23 5.14 3.05
C PRO A 250 39.97 6.23 4.12
N PRO A 251 40.76 6.31 5.21
CA PRO A 251 40.59 7.33 6.25
C PRO A 251 40.57 8.79 5.79
N ALA A 252 41.23 9.08 4.67
CA ALA A 252 41.21 10.42 4.06
C ALA A 252 39.85 10.71 3.43
N LEU A 253 39.25 9.72 2.76
CA LEU A 253 37.95 9.82 2.12
C LEU A 253 36.83 9.96 3.16
N VAL A 254 36.91 9.26 4.30
CA VAL A 254 35.93 9.38 5.39
C VAL A 254 35.93 10.81 5.95
N ARG A 255 37.11 11.39 6.23
CA ARG A 255 37.22 12.79 6.70
C ARG A 255 36.74 13.80 5.66
N GLU A 256 37.05 13.56 4.40
CA GLU A 256 36.57 14.38 3.28
C GLU A 256 35.04 14.38 3.22
N ALA A 257 34.42 13.20 3.33
CA ALA A 257 32.97 13.03 3.33
C ALA A 257 32.31 13.81 4.47
N MET A 258 32.80 13.61 5.71
CA MET A 258 32.22 14.23 6.91
C MET A 258 32.28 15.75 6.84
N ARG A 259 33.39 16.30 6.36
CA ARG A 259 33.55 17.75 6.18
C ARG A 259 32.67 18.31 5.08
N GLU A 260 32.66 17.69 3.89
CA GLU A 260 31.93 18.23 2.73
C GLU A 260 30.42 18.04 2.81
N LEU A 261 29.95 17.03 3.54
CA LEU A 261 28.53 16.84 3.85
C LEU A 261 28.08 17.62 5.09
N GLY A 262 29.02 18.29 5.79
CA GLY A 262 28.72 19.03 7.01
C GLY A 262 28.35 18.16 8.22
N TRP A 263 28.70 16.87 8.19
CA TRP A 263 28.31 15.88 9.21
C TRP A 263 29.23 15.82 10.43
N GLU A 264 30.25 16.67 10.51
CA GLU A 264 31.20 16.70 11.64
C GLU A 264 30.53 16.98 13.00
N HIS A 265 29.32 17.55 13.02
CA HIS A 265 28.56 17.79 14.25
C HIS A 265 27.78 16.56 14.75
N ARG A 266 27.58 15.55 13.89
CA ARG A 266 26.72 14.39 14.17
C ARG A 266 27.44 13.32 15.00
N ASP A 267 28.75 13.22 14.81
CA ASP A 267 29.60 12.19 15.40
C ASP A 267 30.55 12.76 16.46
N VAL A 268 31.14 11.87 17.27
CA VAL A 268 32.18 12.21 18.24
C VAL A 268 33.50 11.58 17.83
N GLY A 269 34.59 12.34 17.88
CA GLY A 269 35.94 11.85 17.66
C GLY A 269 36.59 12.33 16.37
N LYS A 270 37.52 11.53 15.82
CA LYS A 270 38.36 11.94 14.67
C LYS A 270 37.71 11.72 13.29
N MET A 271 36.59 10.99 13.22
CA MET A 271 35.79 10.77 12.00
C MET A 271 36.65 10.32 10.80
N ASN A 272 37.60 9.43 11.03
CA ASN A 272 38.58 9.00 10.04
C ASN A 272 38.61 7.48 9.83
N ARG A 273 37.68 6.75 10.44
CA ARG A 273 37.61 5.30 10.39
C ARG A 273 36.16 4.93 10.13
N GLU A 274 35.87 4.34 8.96
CA GLU A 274 34.50 4.02 8.56
C GLU A 274 33.79 3.14 9.60
N ASP A 275 34.50 2.19 10.21
CA ASP A 275 33.97 1.31 11.25
C ASP A 275 33.60 2.02 12.56
N LEU A 276 34.07 3.26 12.74
CA LEU A 276 33.77 4.13 13.87
C LEU A 276 33.07 5.43 13.41
N THR A 277 32.47 5.45 12.23
CA THR A 277 31.73 6.60 11.68
C THR A 277 30.44 6.09 11.04
N PRO A 278 29.41 5.79 11.85
CA PRO A 278 28.15 5.16 11.42
C PRO A 278 27.49 5.85 10.22
N ASP A 279 27.52 7.18 10.17
CA ASP A 279 26.99 7.97 9.06
C ASP A 279 27.56 7.55 7.69
N ILE A 280 28.86 7.29 7.61
CA ILE A 280 29.54 6.90 6.37
C ILE A 280 29.38 5.40 6.09
N SER A 281 29.45 4.55 7.12
CA SER A 281 29.26 3.10 6.94
C SER A 281 27.84 2.79 6.47
N ASP A 282 26.82 3.43 7.07
CA ASP A 282 25.42 3.27 6.70
C ASP A 282 25.15 3.80 5.30
N LEU A 283 25.68 4.97 4.94
CA LEU A 283 25.55 5.52 3.60
C LEU A 283 26.11 4.53 2.56
N ARG A 284 27.31 3.99 2.80
CA ARG A 284 27.92 3.01 1.89
C ARG A 284 27.11 1.71 1.84
N ALA A 285 26.68 1.19 2.98
CA ALA A 285 25.87 -0.03 3.07
C ALA A 285 24.55 0.14 2.31
N ARG A 286 23.87 1.27 2.49
CA ARG A 286 22.63 1.62 1.81
C ARG A 286 22.82 1.78 0.31
N MET A 287 23.86 2.48 -0.14
CA MET A 287 24.15 2.60 -1.57
C MET A 287 24.49 1.26 -2.23
N ARG A 288 25.12 0.33 -1.49
CA ARG A 288 25.30 -1.05 -1.96
C ARG A 288 23.97 -1.80 -2.02
N TRP A 289 23.17 -1.70 -0.96
CA TRP A 289 21.84 -2.31 -0.90
C TRP A 289 20.96 -1.81 -2.04
N LEU A 290 20.93 -0.50 -2.34
CA LEU A 290 20.24 0.15 -3.47
C LEU A 290 20.81 -0.19 -4.86
N GLY A 291 21.88 -1.00 -4.94
CA GLY A 291 22.50 -1.39 -6.20
C GLY A 291 23.25 -0.26 -6.91
N LEU A 292 23.68 0.78 -6.19
CA LEU A 292 24.47 1.89 -6.74
C LEU A 292 25.97 1.62 -6.65
N LEU A 293 26.41 0.89 -5.62
CA LEU A 293 27.81 0.53 -5.41
C LEU A 293 27.99 -0.99 -5.36
N ARG A 294 29.15 -1.44 -5.81
CA ARG A 294 29.59 -2.84 -5.69
C ARG A 294 31.00 -2.91 -5.13
N VAL A 295 31.29 -3.96 -4.38
CA VAL A 295 32.64 -4.26 -3.89
C VAL A 295 33.15 -5.52 -4.57
N ALA A 296 34.32 -5.44 -5.19
CA ALA A 296 34.97 -6.57 -5.83
C ALA A 296 36.49 -6.43 -5.74
N LYS A 297 37.20 -7.51 -5.39
CA LYS A 297 38.67 -7.57 -5.34
C LYS A 297 39.30 -6.40 -4.56
N GLY A 298 38.78 -6.09 -3.37
CA GLY A 298 39.29 -5.01 -2.52
C GLY A 298 39.05 -3.59 -3.04
N ARG A 299 38.15 -3.41 -4.02
CA ARG A 299 37.77 -2.10 -4.56
C ARG A 299 36.27 -1.89 -4.46
N ILE A 300 35.86 -0.64 -4.25
CA ILE A 300 34.48 -0.20 -4.39
C ILE A 300 34.34 0.56 -5.71
N ALA A 301 33.27 0.26 -6.46
CA ALA A 301 33.02 0.85 -7.77
C ALA A 301 31.54 1.09 -8.00
N LEU A 302 31.23 1.97 -8.94
CA LEU A 302 29.87 2.21 -9.40
C LEU A 302 29.32 0.98 -10.15
N THR A 303 28.02 0.73 -10.01
CA THR A 303 27.29 -0.21 -10.87
C THR A 303 26.98 0.43 -12.23
N ALA A 304 26.41 -0.35 -13.16
CA ALA A 304 25.94 0.20 -14.43
C ALA A 304 24.82 1.25 -14.22
N VAL A 305 23.90 0.98 -13.29
CA VAL A 305 22.82 1.89 -12.93
C VAL A 305 23.36 3.21 -12.38
N ALA A 306 24.29 3.16 -11.42
CA ALA A 306 24.90 4.37 -10.88
C ALA A 306 25.65 5.19 -11.92
N ARG A 307 26.37 4.56 -12.86
CA ARG A 307 27.05 5.27 -13.95
C ARG A 307 26.07 6.00 -14.87
N ARG A 308 24.90 5.43 -15.11
CA ARG A 308 23.84 6.06 -15.91
C ARG A 308 23.21 7.25 -15.18
N LEU A 309 23.01 7.13 -13.86
CA LEU A 309 22.26 8.12 -13.07
C LEU A 309 23.13 9.21 -12.43
N VAL A 310 24.46 9.10 -12.43
CA VAL A 310 25.34 10.07 -11.74
C VAL A 310 25.18 11.51 -12.23
N GLY A 311 24.81 11.69 -13.51
CA GLY A 311 24.53 13.00 -14.13
C GLY A 311 23.06 13.41 -14.13
N ASP A 312 22.16 12.59 -13.56
CA ASP A 312 20.72 12.82 -13.52
C ASP A 312 20.23 12.77 -12.06
N PRO A 313 20.25 13.91 -11.33
CA PRO A 313 19.81 13.97 -9.93
C PRO A 313 18.36 13.50 -9.75
N GLY A 314 17.44 13.89 -10.64
CA GLY A 314 16.03 13.50 -10.56
C GLY A 314 15.84 12.00 -10.76
N GLY A 315 16.51 11.41 -11.76
CA GLY A 315 16.50 9.95 -11.96
C GLY A 315 17.17 9.18 -10.82
N LEU A 316 18.26 9.71 -10.24
CA LEU A 316 18.89 9.12 -9.07
C LEU A 316 17.98 9.14 -7.84
N TRP A 317 17.29 10.26 -7.59
CA TRP A 317 16.35 10.39 -6.49
C TRP A 317 15.17 9.41 -6.63
N ARG A 318 14.58 9.30 -7.82
CA ARG A 318 13.52 8.32 -8.11
C ARG A 318 14.00 6.89 -7.89
N HIS A 319 15.19 6.54 -8.39
CA HIS A 319 15.80 5.24 -8.15
C HIS A 319 15.95 4.95 -6.66
N VAL A 320 16.42 5.92 -5.86
CA VAL A 320 16.55 5.75 -4.41
C VAL A 320 15.18 5.51 -3.77
N ALA A 321 14.19 6.36 -4.05
CA ALA A 321 12.86 6.29 -3.46
C ALA A 321 12.13 4.97 -3.77
N GLU A 322 12.11 4.56 -5.03
CA GLU A 322 11.46 3.31 -5.47
C GLU A 322 12.12 2.07 -4.85
N ASN A 323 13.44 2.10 -4.70
CA ASN A 323 14.20 0.98 -4.16
C ASN A 323 14.19 0.93 -2.63
N LEU A 324 13.75 1.99 -1.92
CA LEU A 324 13.48 1.93 -0.48
C LEU A 324 12.33 0.96 -0.15
N VAL A 325 11.38 0.77 -1.08
CA VAL A 325 10.25 -0.16 -0.91
C VAL A 325 10.50 -1.49 -1.63
N SER A 326 10.80 -1.44 -2.94
CA SER A 326 10.85 -2.65 -3.78
C SER A 326 11.96 -3.64 -3.41
N ARG A 327 13.03 -3.19 -2.74
CA ARG A 327 14.16 -4.05 -2.32
C ARG A 327 14.03 -4.58 -0.90
N GLN A 328 12.92 -4.30 -0.21
CA GLN A 328 12.65 -4.90 1.10
C GLN A 328 12.48 -6.42 0.93
N THR A 329 13.27 -7.17 1.69
CA THR A 329 13.31 -8.64 1.59
C THR A 329 12.26 -9.33 2.45
N SER A 330 11.76 -8.65 3.48
CA SER A 330 10.66 -9.14 4.31
C SER A 330 9.39 -8.37 3.99
N ASP A 331 8.25 -9.06 4.03
CA ASP A 331 6.95 -8.44 3.76
C ASP A 331 6.58 -7.43 4.85
N VAL A 332 6.89 -7.71 6.13
CA VAL A 332 6.67 -6.76 7.22
C VAL A 332 7.49 -5.48 7.05
N SER A 333 8.73 -5.57 6.57
CA SER A 333 9.54 -4.39 6.26
C SER A 333 8.98 -3.62 5.06
N ARG A 334 8.45 -4.31 4.04
CA ARG A 334 7.81 -3.67 2.88
C ARG A 334 6.56 -2.92 3.30
N ASP A 335 5.69 -3.55 4.09
CA ASP A 335 4.48 -2.95 4.63
C ASP A 335 4.80 -1.74 5.52
N LEU A 336 5.81 -1.85 6.40
CA LEU A 336 6.28 -0.73 7.21
C LEU A 336 6.75 0.45 6.33
N MET A 337 7.48 0.19 5.25
CA MET A 337 7.95 1.24 4.34
C MET A 337 6.80 1.94 3.60
N LEU A 338 5.76 1.20 3.21
CA LEU A 338 4.55 1.76 2.59
C LEU A 338 3.71 2.57 3.58
N LEU A 339 3.58 2.11 4.82
CA LEU A 339 2.91 2.86 5.89
C LEU A 339 3.67 4.14 6.24
N LEU A 340 5.01 4.08 6.27
CA LEU A 340 5.87 5.26 6.39
C LEU A 340 5.68 6.21 5.21
N ALA A 341 5.61 5.70 3.98
CA ALA A 341 5.34 6.53 2.80
C ALA A 341 3.98 7.25 2.91
N LEU A 342 2.93 6.53 3.31
CA LEU A 342 1.60 7.12 3.55
C LEU A 342 1.65 8.17 4.68
N HIS A 343 2.43 7.94 5.73
CA HIS A 343 2.66 8.95 6.78
C HIS A 343 3.33 10.21 6.24
N LEU A 344 4.47 10.06 5.55
CA LEU A 344 5.22 11.17 4.95
C LEU A 344 4.33 12.03 4.05
N VAL A 345 3.56 11.39 3.17
CA VAL A 345 2.67 12.05 2.21
C VAL A 345 1.58 12.87 2.91
N THR A 346 1.09 12.40 4.06
CA THR A 346 0.01 13.07 4.80
C THR A 346 0.47 14.29 5.60
N GLY A 347 1.78 14.53 5.72
CA GLY A 347 2.31 15.74 6.35
C GLY A 347 2.01 15.86 7.85
N ARG A 348 1.66 14.77 8.54
CA ARG A 348 1.36 14.80 9.97
C ARG A 348 2.66 14.79 10.78
N THR A 349 2.92 15.85 11.54
CA THR A 349 3.99 15.88 12.53
C THR A 349 3.62 14.95 13.69
N LEU A 350 4.42 13.91 13.91
CA LEU A 350 4.32 13.01 15.07
C LEU A 350 5.68 12.92 15.73
N ASP A 351 5.74 12.79 17.05
CA ASP A 351 6.98 12.36 17.71
C ASP A 351 7.28 10.87 17.42
N GLU A 352 8.52 10.43 17.67
CA GLU A 352 8.96 9.05 17.38
C GLU A 352 8.04 8.01 18.02
N ARG A 353 7.60 8.25 19.26
CA ARG A 353 6.82 7.28 20.03
C ARG A 353 5.38 7.22 19.54
N GLN A 354 4.77 8.36 19.25
CA GLN A 354 3.44 8.44 18.65
C GLN A 354 3.41 7.81 17.26
N HIS A 355 4.43 8.08 16.45
CA HIS A 355 4.58 7.49 15.13
C HIS A 355 4.73 5.98 15.21
N ALA A 356 5.60 5.48 16.08
CA ALA A 356 5.76 4.05 16.31
C ALA A 356 4.49 3.38 16.84
N ALA A 357 3.73 4.06 17.71
CA ALA A 357 2.46 3.53 18.22
C ALA A 357 1.39 3.42 17.11
N GLN A 358 1.30 4.43 16.24
CA GLN A 358 0.38 4.38 15.09
C GLN A 358 0.76 3.27 14.11
N LEU A 359 2.04 3.15 13.76
CA LEU A 359 2.54 2.09 12.88
C LEU A 359 2.35 0.69 13.49
N ALA A 360 2.44 0.56 14.81
CA ALA A 360 2.16 -0.71 15.50
C ALA A 360 0.69 -1.12 15.36
N LEU A 361 -0.24 -0.17 15.48
CA LEU A 361 -1.67 -0.41 15.22
C LEU A 361 -1.92 -0.77 13.76
N ASP A 362 -1.31 -0.03 12.83
CA ASP A 362 -1.46 -0.25 11.39
C ASP A 362 -0.90 -1.62 10.96
N LEU A 363 0.27 -2.03 11.46
CA LEU A 363 0.84 -3.36 11.22
C LEU A 363 -0.01 -4.47 11.86
N THR A 364 -0.56 -4.23 13.05
CA THR A 364 -1.49 -5.17 13.70
C THR A 364 -2.75 -5.36 12.85
N ALA A 365 -3.30 -4.28 12.28
CA ALA A 365 -4.45 -4.33 11.38
C ALA A 365 -4.17 -5.11 10.09
N LEU A 366 -2.92 -5.10 9.60
CA LEU A 366 -2.46 -5.91 8.47
C LEU A 366 -2.25 -7.40 8.81
N GLY A 367 -2.50 -7.80 10.05
CA GLY A 367 -2.32 -9.18 10.51
C GLY A 367 -0.92 -9.48 11.06
N TRP A 368 0.01 -8.52 11.10
CA TRP A 368 1.32 -8.73 11.72
C TRP A 368 1.20 -8.88 13.24
N ARG A 369 2.07 -9.70 13.82
CA ARG A 369 2.11 -10.00 15.26
C ARG A 369 3.55 -9.97 15.73
N ASP A 370 3.77 -9.52 16.97
CA ASP A 370 5.07 -9.71 17.60
C ASP A 370 5.32 -11.21 17.81
N PRO A 371 6.56 -11.70 17.61
CA PRO A 371 6.89 -13.13 17.79
C PRO A 371 6.83 -13.60 19.26
N GLY A 372 6.36 -12.76 20.18
CA GLY A 372 6.39 -13.00 21.62
C GLY A 372 7.82 -13.04 22.17
N ARG A 373 8.01 -12.65 23.43
CA ARG A 373 9.27 -12.97 24.12
C ARG A 373 9.25 -14.46 24.50
N GLY A 374 9.55 -15.34 23.55
CA GLY A 374 10.07 -16.69 23.80
C GLY A 374 9.15 -17.70 24.49
N VAL A 375 7.82 -17.60 24.35
CA VAL A 375 6.92 -18.71 24.74
C VAL A 375 6.50 -19.46 23.47
N PRO A 376 6.85 -20.75 23.32
CA PRO A 376 6.40 -21.54 22.18
C PRO A 376 4.88 -21.75 22.24
N GLY A 377 4.19 -21.24 21.24
CA GLY A 377 2.79 -21.53 20.95
C GLY A 377 2.46 -20.92 19.60
N ASP A 378 1.65 -21.61 18.80
CA ASP A 378 1.15 -21.11 17.51
C ASP A 378 0.26 -19.88 17.76
N GLN A 379 0.87 -18.71 17.94
CA GLN A 379 0.15 -17.52 18.39
C GLN A 379 -0.69 -16.93 17.25
N LEU A 380 -1.95 -17.39 17.20
CA LEU A 380 -3.06 -16.75 16.50
C LEU A 380 -3.49 -15.43 17.18
N GLU A 381 -3.05 -15.18 18.42
CA GLU A 381 -3.40 -14.01 19.24
C GLU A 381 -2.18 -13.11 19.52
N GLY A 382 -2.35 -11.79 19.38
CA GLY A 382 -1.32 -10.80 19.72
C GLY A 382 -1.47 -9.48 18.97
N THR A 383 -0.63 -8.49 19.31
CA THR A 383 -0.49 -7.23 18.57
C THR A 383 0.99 -6.93 18.35
N VAL A 384 1.29 -6.08 17.37
CA VAL A 384 2.63 -5.50 17.24
C VAL A 384 2.80 -4.46 18.35
N SER A 385 3.88 -4.53 19.13
CA SER A 385 4.15 -3.54 20.16
C SER A 385 4.82 -2.29 19.60
N THR A 386 4.58 -1.15 20.26
CA THR A 386 5.29 0.10 19.95
C THR A 386 6.80 -0.06 20.01
N ASP A 387 7.33 -0.84 20.96
CA ASP A 387 8.77 -1.05 21.10
C ASP A 387 9.35 -1.82 19.91
N SER A 388 8.69 -2.88 19.44
CA SER A 388 9.10 -3.60 18.22
C SER A 388 9.22 -2.65 17.03
N VAL A 389 8.21 -1.79 16.83
CA VAL A 389 8.25 -0.80 15.75
C VAL A 389 9.38 0.21 15.95
N ARG A 390 9.62 0.69 17.18
CA ARG A 390 10.76 1.59 17.45
C ARG A 390 12.10 0.95 17.08
N TYR A 391 12.29 -0.35 17.37
CA TYR A 391 13.48 -1.07 16.93
C TYR A 391 13.59 -1.14 15.40
N MET A 392 12.49 -1.40 14.69
CA MET A 392 12.50 -1.38 13.22
C MET A 392 12.79 0.02 12.67
N LEU A 393 12.23 1.06 13.28
CA LEU A 393 12.43 2.45 12.90
C LEU A 393 13.88 2.90 13.10
N TYR A 394 14.59 2.37 14.09
CA TYR A 394 16.01 2.66 14.31
C TYR A 394 16.87 2.38 13.07
N GLU A 395 16.53 1.35 12.28
CA GLU A 395 17.25 0.97 11.06
C GLU A 395 16.89 1.83 9.83
N VAL A 396 15.65 2.34 9.80
CA VAL A 396 15.06 3.00 8.63
C VAL A 396 15.13 4.52 8.73
N LEU A 397 14.85 5.10 9.90
CA LEU A 397 14.73 6.54 10.07
C LEU A 397 16.01 7.32 9.74
N PRO A 398 17.22 6.86 10.10
CA PRO A 398 18.45 7.56 9.69
C PRO A 398 18.55 7.71 8.17
N ALA A 399 18.06 6.71 7.41
CA ALA A 399 18.00 6.77 5.96
C ALA A 399 17.12 7.91 5.46
N LEU A 400 15.91 8.00 6.03
CA LEU A 400 14.91 8.98 5.64
C LEU A 400 15.37 10.38 6.04
N HIS A 401 16.01 10.51 7.20
CA HIS A 401 16.63 11.76 7.64
C HIS A 401 17.75 12.20 6.69
N ASP A 402 18.65 11.29 6.29
CA ASP A 402 19.73 11.60 5.34
C ASP A 402 19.20 11.95 3.93
N LEU A 403 17.98 11.49 3.61
CA LEU A 403 17.22 11.85 2.41
C LEU A 403 16.31 13.08 2.62
N GLY A 404 16.53 13.84 3.70
CA GLY A 404 15.83 15.09 3.98
C GLY A 404 14.34 14.93 4.27
N ALA A 405 13.88 13.75 4.70
CA ALA A 405 12.45 13.52 4.97
C ALA A 405 11.93 14.35 6.15
N PHE A 406 12.80 14.58 7.14
CA PHE A 406 12.53 15.32 8.36
C PHE A 406 13.48 16.51 8.46
N ALA A 407 13.08 17.56 9.18
CA ALA A 407 13.94 18.70 9.49
C ALA A 407 15.17 18.24 10.28
N GLU A 408 16.34 18.82 10.02
CA GLU A 408 17.59 18.37 10.62
C GLU A 408 17.66 18.67 12.13
N GLY A 409 17.88 17.63 12.93
CA GLY A 409 18.15 17.74 14.37
C GLY A 409 19.62 18.08 14.69
N ARG A 410 19.99 18.21 15.99
CA ARG A 410 21.42 18.40 16.35
C ARG A 410 22.24 17.13 16.16
N LYS A 411 21.60 15.97 16.15
CA LYS A 411 22.22 14.66 15.90
C LYS A 411 21.38 13.87 14.90
N ARG A 412 22.01 12.93 14.20
CA ARG A 412 21.37 12.10 13.18
C ARG A 412 20.19 11.27 13.68
N TRP A 413 20.21 10.87 14.95
CA TRP A 413 19.16 10.09 15.61
C TRP A 413 18.18 10.93 16.43
N GLU A 414 18.32 12.27 16.42
CA GLU A 414 17.33 13.14 17.05
C GLU A 414 16.12 13.30 16.14
N TRP A 415 14.95 12.96 16.67
CA TRP A 415 13.69 13.07 15.96
C TRP A 415 13.11 14.48 16.07
N SER A 416 13.06 15.22 14.96
CA SER A 416 12.42 16.54 14.90
C SER A 416 10.90 16.46 14.72
N GLY A 417 10.38 15.33 14.23
CA GLY A 417 8.96 15.12 13.89
C GLY A 417 8.41 16.00 12.76
N GLU A 418 9.09 17.09 12.43
CA GLU A 418 8.75 18.04 11.40
C GLU A 418 9.12 17.50 10.02
N LEU A 419 8.12 17.32 9.17
CA LEU A 419 8.27 16.84 7.80
C LEU A 419 8.66 17.98 6.86
N THR A 420 9.64 17.75 5.99
CA THR A 420 9.99 18.72 4.95
C THR A 420 9.11 18.53 3.70
N SER A 421 9.09 19.52 2.81
CA SER A 421 8.45 19.37 1.48
C SER A 421 9.06 18.21 0.68
N THR A 422 10.37 18.03 0.75
CA THR A 422 11.08 16.90 0.13
C THR A 422 10.70 15.57 0.76
N GLY A 423 10.44 15.52 2.06
CA GLY A 423 9.97 14.31 2.74
C GLY A 423 8.59 13.87 2.29
N ARG A 424 7.66 14.81 2.15
CA ARG A 424 6.34 14.49 1.59
C ARG A 424 6.45 14.00 0.14
N ALA A 425 7.30 14.66 -0.66
CA ALA A 425 7.59 14.26 -2.04
C ALA A 425 8.26 12.87 -2.12
N LEU A 426 9.15 12.55 -1.19
CA LEU A 426 9.80 11.24 -1.08
C LEU A 426 8.77 10.14 -0.80
N GLY A 427 7.87 10.36 0.16
CA GLY A 427 6.77 9.44 0.41
C GLY A 427 5.88 9.23 -0.81
N TRP A 428 5.61 10.28 -1.58
CA TRP A 428 4.78 10.20 -2.79
C TRP A 428 5.45 9.32 -3.86
N GLN A 429 6.76 9.51 -4.06
CA GLN A 429 7.55 8.67 -4.96
C GLN A 429 7.66 7.23 -4.49
N MET A 430 7.75 6.98 -3.17
CA MET A 430 7.76 5.64 -2.60
C MET A 430 6.44 4.89 -2.84
N LEU A 431 5.31 5.59 -2.95
CA LEU A 431 4.01 5.01 -3.32
C LEU A 431 3.85 4.77 -4.83
N GLY A 432 4.92 5.01 -5.61
CA GLY A 432 4.97 4.67 -7.04
C GLY A 432 4.49 5.78 -7.99
N ARG A 433 4.32 7.01 -7.50
CA ARG A 433 3.91 8.15 -8.35
C ARG A 433 5.04 9.14 -8.60
N MET A 434 5.08 9.63 -9.83
CA MET A 434 5.95 10.75 -10.19
C MET A 434 5.39 12.05 -9.60
N LEU A 435 6.28 12.97 -9.22
CA LEU A 435 5.88 14.33 -8.86
C LEU A 435 5.26 15.03 -10.08
N PRO A 436 4.24 15.88 -9.87
CA PRO A 436 3.75 16.75 -10.94
C PRO A 436 4.89 17.67 -11.42
N ALA A 437 4.94 17.87 -12.73
CA ALA A 437 5.97 18.67 -13.41
C ALA A 437 5.90 20.17 -13.08
#